data_AF-A0A2D2DQF1-F1
#
_entry.id   AF-A0A2D2DQF1-F1
#
_cell.length_a   1.000
_cell.length_b   1.000
_cell.length_c   1.000
_cell.angle_alpha   90.00
_cell.angle_beta   90.00
_cell.angle_gamma   90.00
#
_symmetry.space_group_name_H-M   'P 1'
#
loop_
_entity.id
_entity.type
_entity.pdbx_description
1 polymer ?
#
loop_
_entity_poly.entity_id
_entity_poly.type
_entity_poly.pdbx_seq_one_letter_code
_entity_poly.pdbx_strand_id
1 'polypeptide(L)'
;MDAYIVARRADRHALDFSHGAKAGTTNLQKMLAGRFLVMLEHEAVVGLQARKLGVTAQLRQAGCLKQALPLTIGFAREDSRSATWLRVLANGIKHLEASGALRKLRERYAIPAHSAVSQSQTSDNEGRTRDSGKIVR
;
A
#
# COMPACT_ATOMS: atom_id res chain seq x y z
N MET A 1 7.00 15.87 2.07
CA MET A 1 7.77 14.78 2.71
C MET A 1 7.81 15.07 4.21
N ASP A 2 7.74 14.05 5.06
CA ASP A 2 7.69 14.23 6.51
C ASP A 2 8.97 14.88 7.09
N ALA A 3 8.84 15.76 8.08
CA ALA A 3 9.94 16.55 8.64
C ALA A 3 10.99 15.69 9.37
N TYR A 4 10.57 14.60 10.03
CA TYR A 4 11.48 13.66 10.67
C TYR A 4 12.36 12.97 9.62
N ILE A 5 11.77 12.58 8.50
CA ILE A 5 12.49 11.94 7.39
C ILE A 5 13.53 12.87 6.79
N VAL A 6 13.18 14.14 6.57
CA VAL A 6 14.13 15.14 6.04
C VAL A 6 15.30 15.33 6.99
N ALA A 7 15.04 15.47 8.30
CA ALA A 7 16.06 15.73 9.31
C ALA A 7 17.04 14.55 9.51
N ARG A 8 16.60 13.30 9.28
CA ARG A 8 17.41 12.09 9.53
C ARG A 8 17.86 11.37 8.28
N ARG A 9 17.71 11.97 7.09
CA ARG A 9 17.98 11.32 5.81
C ARG A 9 19.40 10.74 5.68
N ALA A 10 20.39 11.38 6.32
CA ALA A 10 21.79 10.94 6.29
C ALA A 10 22.13 9.88 7.36
N ASP A 11 21.29 9.70 8.37
CA ASP A 11 21.51 8.75 9.46
C ASP A 11 21.00 7.36 9.06
N ARG A 12 21.93 6.47 8.72
CA ARG A 12 21.65 5.09 8.29
C ARG A 12 21.21 4.15 9.42
N HIS A 13 21.40 4.57 10.68
CA HIS A 13 20.91 3.84 11.85
C HIS A 13 19.45 4.20 12.13
N ALA A 14 19.06 5.44 11.87
CA ALA A 14 17.67 5.88 12.00
C ALA A 14 16.82 5.52 10.77
N LEU A 15 17.35 5.70 9.55
CA LEU A 15 16.63 5.50 8.30
C LEU A 15 17.44 4.68 7.30
N ASP A 16 16.87 3.58 6.85
CA ASP A 16 17.44 2.75 5.79
C ASP A 16 16.43 2.51 4.67
N PHE A 17 16.62 3.25 3.57
CA PHE A 17 15.72 3.19 2.42
C PHE A 17 16.04 1.99 1.52
N SER A 18 15.01 1.19 1.25
CA SER A 18 15.03 0.17 0.21
C SER A 18 14.18 0.64 -0.98
N HIS A 19 14.66 0.46 -2.21
CA HIS A 19 13.98 0.90 -3.42
C HIS A 19 13.85 -0.22 -4.46
N GLY A 20 12.94 -0.03 -5.42
CA GLY A 20 12.72 -0.94 -6.53
C GLY A 20 11.97 -2.21 -6.16
N ALA A 21 11.93 -3.16 -7.11
CA ALA A 21 11.08 -4.35 -7.04
C ALA A 21 11.37 -5.29 -5.85
N LYS A 22 12.56 -5.20 -5.25
CA LYS A 22 12.98 -6.03 -4.11
C LYS A 22 12.85 -5.33 -2.76
N ALA A 23 12.36 -4.08 -2.71
CA ALA A 23 12.35 -3.29 -1.48
C ALA A 23 11.62 -3.99 -0.32
N GLY A 24 10.42 -4.52 -0.59
CA GLY A 24 9.64 -5.21 0.44
C GLY A 24 10.31 -6.51 0.92
N THR A 25 10.85 -7.32 0.01
CA THR A 25 11.60 -8.54 0.40
C THR A 25 12.87 -8.21 1.19
N THR A 26 13.57 -7.13 0.84
CA THR A 26 14.76 -6.67 1.58
C THR A 26 14.38 -6.23 3.00
N ASN A 27 13.26 -5.53 3.17
CA ASN A 27 12.78 -5.11 4.50
C ASN A 27 12.38 -6.31 5.37
N LEU A 28 11.69 -7.30 4.79
CA LEU A 28 11.35 -8.54 5.48
C LEU A 28 12.60 -9.32 5.93
N GLN A 29 13.61 -9.44 5.07
CA GLN A 29 14.89 -10.07 5.42
C GLN A 29 15.63 -9.32 6.53
N LYS A 30 15.64 -7.98 6.51
CA LYS A 30 16.22 -7.16 7.59
C LYS A 30 15.52 -7.41 8.92
N MET A 31 14.19 -7.52 8.93
CA MET A 31 13.44 -7.86 10.15
C MET A 31 13.77 -9.27 10.65
N LEU A 32 13.81 -10.27 9.76
CA LEU A 32 14.17 -11.65 10.11
C LEU A 32 15.61 -11.78 10.64
N ALA A 33 16.52 -10.94 10.16
CA ALA A 33 17.89 -10.84 10.66
C ALA A 33 18.01 -10.04 11.98
N GLY A 34 16.90 -9.59 12.56
CA GLY A 34 16.86 -8.85 13.83
C GLY A 34 17.27 -7.38 13.71
N ARG A 35 17.48 -6.86 12.49
CA ARG A 35 17.83 -5.43 12.29
C ARG A 35 16.67 -4.50 12.63
N PHE A 36 15.45 -4.98 12.47
CA PHE A 36 14.23 -4.31 12.94
C PHE A 36 13.38 -5.29 13.72
N LEU A 37 12.81 -4.86 14.85
CA LEU A 37 11.96 -5.71 15.68
C LEU A 37 10.54 -5.89 15.10
N VAL A 38 10.07 -4.90 14.34
CA VAL A 38 8.72 -4.85 13.77
C VAL A 38 8.79 -4.26 12.36
N MET A 39 7.96 -4.78 11.47
CA MET A 39 7.73 -4.22 10.14
C MET A 39 6.25 -3.83 10.00
N LEU A 40 6.00 -2.61 9.54
CA LEU A 40 4.66 -2.14 9.18
C LEU A 40 4.51 -2.21 7.67
N GLU A 41 3.56 -3.02 7.20
CA GLU A 41 3.32 -3.25 5.77
C GLU A 41 1.90 -3.80 5.57
N HIS A 42 1.39 -3.70 4.35
CA HIS A 42 0.10 -4.29 4.00
C HIS A 42 0.11 -5.83 4.13
N GLU A 43 -0.89 -6.39 4.80
CA GLU A 43 -0.97 -7.83 5.12
C GLU A 43 -0.82 -8.74 3.89
N ALA A 44 -1.58 -8.46 2.81
CA ALA A 44 -1.46 -9.22 1.57
C ALA A 44 -0.04 -9.22 0.96
N VAL A 45 0.71 -8.12 1.10
CA VAL A 45 2.07 -7.99 0.58
C VAL A 45 3.03 -8.83 1.43
N VAL A 46 2.96 -8.72 2.75
CA VAL A 46 3.77 -9.54 3.67
C VAL A 46 3.46 -11.02 3.49
N GLY A 47 2.18 -11.39 3.41
CA GLY A 47 1.77 -12.77 3.20
C GLY A 47 2.32 -13.37 1.90
N LEU A 48 2.30 -12.61 0.81
CA LEU A 48 2.89 -13.05 -0.46
C LEU A 48 4.42 -13.23 -0.35
N GLN A 49 5.11 -12.26 0.24
CA GLN A 49 6.57 -12.30 0.37
C GLN A 49 7.03 -13.44 1.30
N ALA A 50 6.35 -13.60 2.44
CA ALA A 50 6.65 -14.65 3.41
C ALA A 50 6.48 -16.05 2.81
N ARG A 51 5.41 -16.27 2.03
CA ARG A 51 5.20 -17.54 1.30
C ARG A 51 6.29 -17.79 0.26
N LYS A 52 6.67 -16.76 -0.51
CA LYS A 52 7.75 -16.87 -1.51
C LYS A 52 9.11 -17.21 -0.88
N LEU A 53 9.37 -16.73 0.33
CA LEU A 53 10.61 -16.98 1.07
C LEU A 53 10.56 -18.23 1.95
N GLY A 54 9.41 -18.89 2.12
CA GLY A 54 9.26 -20.04 3.01
C GLY A 54 9.38 -19.70 4.50
N VAL A 55 9.11 -18.46 4.90
CA VAL A 55 9.33 -17.96 6.27
C VAL A 55 8.03 -17.67 7.04
N THR A 56 6.87 -18.07 6.50
CA THR A 56 5.56 -17.78 7.11
C THR A 56 5.47 -18.19 8.59
N ALA A 57 6.05 -19.33 8.97
CA ALA A 57 6.04 -19.82 10.36
C ALA A 57 6.93 -19.01 11.32
N GLN A 58 7.81 -18.14 10.81
CA GLN A 58 8.69 -17.28 11.61
C GLN A 58 8.05 -15.92 11.90
N LEU A 59 6.87 -15.65 11.36
CA LEU A 59 6.19 -14.37 11.48
C LEU A 59 4.97 -14.51 12.40
N ARG A 60 4.75 -13.48 13.21
CA ARG A 60 3.48 -13.27 13.93
C ARG A 60 2.97 -11.87 13.63
N GLN A 61 1.64 -11.71 13.60
CA GLN A 61 1.06 -10.37 13.61
C GLN A 61 1.30 -9.71 14.97
N ALA A 62 1.80 -8.47 14.95
CA ALA A 62 2.03 -7.65 16.14
C ALA A 62 0.91 -6.63 16.39
N GLY A 63 -0.06 -6.55 15.46
CA GLY A 63 -1.19 -5.63 15.48
C GLY A 63 -1.73 -5.45 14.06
N CYS A 64 -2.93 -4.89 13.95
CA CYS A 64 -3.56 -4.54 12.68
C CYS A 64 -4.32 -3.21 12.81
N LEU A 65 -4.52 -2.54 11.68
CA LEU A 65 -5.46 -1.43 11.63
C LEU A 65 -6.88 -1.97 11.84
N LYS A 66 -7.75 -1.17 12.50
CA LYS A 66 -9.17 -1.53 12.68
C LYS A 66 -9.88 -1.81 11.36
N GLN A 67 -9.42 -1.18 10.29
CA GLN A 67 -9.93 -1.36 8.94
C GLN A 67 -8.75 -1.66 8.01
N ALA A 68 -8.93 -2.65 7.12
CA ALA A 68 -7.95 -2.96 6.10
C ALA A 68 -7.80 -1.78 5.14
N LEU A 69 -6.55 -1.42 4.82
CA LEU A 69 -6.29 -0.43 3.79
C LEU A 69 -6.61 -1.03 2.42
N PRO A 70 -7.28 -0.30 1.51
CA PRO A 70 -7.47 -0.79 0.16
C PRO A 70 -6.10 -0.89 -0.55
N LEU A 71 -5.89 -1.97 -1.28
CA LEU A 71 -4.76 -2.06 -2.20
C LEU A 71 -5.08 -1.23 -3.44
N THR A 72 -4.31 -0.18 -3.68
CA THR A 72 -4.56 0.78 -4.75
C THR A 72 -3.54 0.66 -5.88
N ILE A 73 -3.98 0.97 -7.10
CA ILE A 73 -3.10 1.17 -8.25
C ILE A 73 -2.96 2.67 -8.46
N GLY A 74 -1.76 3.20 -8.20
CA GLY A 74 -1.46 4.62 -8.36
C GLY A 74 -1.03 4.96 -9.78
N PHE A 75 -1.56 6.08 -10.29
CA PHE A 75 -1.09 6.72 -11.52
C PHE A 75 -0.44 8.07 -11.17
N ALA A 76 0.68 8.41 -11.82
CA ALA A 76 1.34 9.68 -11.59
C ALA A 76 0.45 10.83 -12.06
N ARG A 77 0.24 11.85 -11.22
CA ARG A 77 -0.67 12.96 -11.52
C ARG A 77 -0.21 13.78 -12.71
N GLU A 78 1.10 13.96 -12.86
CA GLU A 78 1.73 14.80 -13.87
C GLU A 78 1.99 14.05 -15.19
N ASP A 79 1.73 12.74 -15.26
CA ASP A 79 1.84 11.99 -16.51
C ASP A 79 0.57 12.20 -17.35
N SER A 80 0.74 12.83 -18.51
CA SER A 80 -0.34 13.13 -19.46
C SER A 80 -1.11 11.89 -19.93
N ARG A 81 -0.51 10.69 -19.81
CA ARG A 81 -1.12 9.42 -20.20
C ARG A 81 -1.97 8.80 -19.11
N SER A 82 -1.92 9.28 -17.87
CA SER A 82 -2.62 8.68 -16.73
C SER A 82 -4.12 8.51 -16.96
N ALA A 83 -4.79 9.49 -17.58
CA ALA A 83 -6.21 9.38 -17.92
C ALA A 83 -6.49 8.25 -18.94
N THR A 84 -5.58 8.06 -19.90
CA THR A 84 -5.68 6.96 -20.87
C THR A 84 -5.46 5.62 -20.19
N TRP A 85 -4.44 5.50 -19.32
CA TRP A 85 -4.19 4.26 -18.60
C TRP A 85 -5.32 3.88 -17.64
N LEU A 86 -5.93 4.86 -16.98
CA LEU A 86 -7.09 4.63 -16.14
C LEU A 86 -8.27 4.06 -16.95
N ARG A 87 -8.55 4.62 -18.13
CA ARG A 87 -9.60 4.10 -19.03
C ARG A 87 -9.28 2.70 -19.53
N VAL A 88 -8.04 2.45 -19.95
CA VAL A 88 -7.60 1.12 -20.41
C VAL A 88 -7.75 0.09 -19.31
N LEU A 89 -7.32 0.41 -18.08
CA LEU A 89 -7.48 -0.46 -16.93
C LEU A 89 -8.96 -0.74 -16.63
N ALA A 90 -9.80 0.30 -16.58
CA ALA A 90 -11.23 0.15 -16.31
C ALA A 90 -11.93 -0.72 -17.36
N ASN A 91 -11.63 -0.50 -18.65
CA ASN A 91 -12.18 -1.30 -19.74
C ASN A 91 -11.66 -2.75 -19.70
N GLY A 92 -10.38 -2.94 -19.38
CA GLY A 92 -9.80 -4.26 -19.20
C GLY A 92 -10.46 -5.05 -18.08
N ILE A 93 -10.75 -4.42 -16.95
CA ILE A 93 -11.48 -5.05 -15.83
C ILE A 93 -12.89 -5.50 -16.29
N LYS A 94 -13.65 -4.63 -16.96
CA LYS A 94 -14.98 -4.97 -17.50
C LYS A 94 -14.92 -6.15 -18.47
N HIS A 95 -13.89 -6.21 -19.32
CA HIS A 95 -13.70 -7.31 -20.24
C HIS A 95 -13.38 -8.64 -19.52
N LEU A 96 -12.54 -8.59 -18.47
CA LEU A 96 -12.24 -9.75 -17.63
C LEU A 96 -13.48 -10.24 -16.88
N GLU A 97 -14.37 -9.33 -16.45
CA GLU A 97 -15.66 -9.67 -15.85
C GLU A 97 -16.56 -10.38 -16.85
N ALA A 98 -16.78 -9.78 -18.03
CA ALA A 98 -17.66 -10.33 -19.06
C ALA A 98 -17.20 -11.71 -19.58
N SER A 99 -15.90 -11.95 -19.67
CA SER A 99 -15.32 -13.24 -20.08
C SER A 99 -15.26 -14.28 -18.95
N GLY A 100 -15.58 -13.90 -17.71
CA GLY A 100 -15.40 -14.76 -16.53
C GLY A 100 -13.94 -15.00 -16.14
N ALA A 101 -12.98 -14.38 -16.84
CA ALA A 101 -11.55 -14.46 -16.51
C ALA A 101 -11.23 -13.82 -15.15
N LEU A 102 -11.97 -12.77 -14.76
CA LEU A 102 -11.79 -12.15 -13.44
C LEU A 102 -12.13 -13.13 -12.31
N ARG A 103 -13.18 -13.94 -12.47
CA ARG A 103 -13.54 -14.99 -11.49
C ARG A 103 -12.41 -16.00 -11.33
N LYS A 104 -11.88 -16.52 -12.44
CA LYS A 104 -10.74 -17.45 -12.42
C LYS A 104 -9.50 -16.83 -11.74
N LEU A 105 -9.26 -15.54 -11.97
CA LEU A 105 -8.16 -14.82 -11.34
C LEU A 105 -8.37 -14.71 -9.82
N ARG A 106 -9.58 -14.36 -9.38
CA ARG A 106 -9.94 -14.29 -7.96
C ARG A 106 -9.78 -15.63 -7.26
N GLU A 107 -10.24 -16.73 -7.87
CA GLU A 107 -10.09 -18.09 -7.36
C GLU A 107 -8.61 -18.47 -7.20
N ARG A 108 -7.78 -18.23 -8.23
CA ARG A 108 -6.33 -18.51 -8.19
C ARG A 108 -5.62 -17.81 -7.03
N TYR A 109 -6.06 -16.61 -6.67
CA TYR A 109 -5.46 -15.81 -5.60
C TYR A 109 -6.26 -15.83 -4.28
N ALA A 110 -7.29 -16.67 -4.17
CA ALA A 110 -8.18 -16.74 -3.01
C ALA A 110 -8.79 -15.38 -2.60
N ILE A 111 -9.14 -14.54 -3.58
CA ILE A 111 -9.75 -13.22 -3.35
C ILE A 111 -11.29 -13.39 -3.33
N PRO A 112 -11.98 -13.00 -2.24
CA PRO A 112 -13.45 -13.09 -2.17
C PRO A 112 -14.15 -12.24 -3.22
N ALA A 113 -15.29 -12.72 -3.73
CA ALA A 113 -16.07 -12.04 -4.78
C ALA A 113 -16.61 -10.66 -4.36
N HIS A 114 -16.86 -10.46 -3.06
CA HIS A 114 -17.24 -9.18 -2.45
C HIS A 114 -16.18 -8.75 -1.46
N SER A 115 -15.11 -8.14 -1.98
CA SER A 115 -14.24 -7.30 -1.16
C SER A 115 -14.77 -5.88 -1.31
N ALA A 116 -15.78 -5.51 -0.51
CA ALA A 116 -16.32 -4.17 -0.53
C ALA A 116 -15.25 -3.18 -0.06
N VAL A 117 -14.59 -2.51 -1.00
CA VAL A 117 -13.93 -1.25 -0.69
C VAL A 117 -15.06 -0.25 -0.48
N SER A 118 -15.35 0.08 0.77
CA SER A 118 -16.32 1.14 1.10
C SER A 118 -15.92 2.40 0.33
N GLN A 119 -16.76 2.75 -0.63
CA GLN A 119 -16.70 4.01 -1.37
C GLN A 119 -17.14 5.12 -0.41
N SER A 120 -16.21 5.66 0.37
CA SER A 120 -16.49 6.83 1.18
C SER A 120 -15.24 7.66 1.46
N GLN A 121 -14.43 7.96 0.43
CA GLN A 121 -13.44 9.05 0.48
C GLN A 121 -13.24 9.66 -0.92
N THR A 122 -14.28 10.30 -1.45
CA THR A 122 -14.17 11.27 -2.56
C THR A 122 -15.06 12.49 -2.28
N SER A 123 -14.76 13.18 -1.20
CA SER A 123 -14.94 14.61 -0.92
C SER A 123 -14.30 14.75 0.46
N ASP A 124 -13.20 15.45 0.68
CA ASP A 124 -13.16 16.90 0.70
C ASP A 124 -11.70 17.31 0.45
N ASN A 125 -11.40 17.78 -0.75
CA ASN A 125 -10.16 18.52 -0.99
C ASN A 125 -10.44 19.67 -1.94
N GLU A 126 -11.49 20.43 -1.60
CA GLU A 126 -11.70 21.77 -2.11
C GLU A 126 -11.60 22.76 -0.94
N GLY A 127 -10.98 23.90 -1.23
CA GLY A 127 -10.33 24.77 -0.27
C GLY A 127 -11.20 25.25 0.90
N ARG A 128 -10.54 25.40 2.05
CA ARG A 128 -10.93 26.42 3.03
C ARG A 128 -9.71 27.24 3.44
N THR A 129 -9.61 28.40 2.82
CA THR A 129 -8.80 29.53 3.27
C THR A 129 -9.27 30.04 4.62
N ARG A 130 -8.28 30.36 5.48
CA ARG A 130 -8.25 31.34 6.58
C ARG A 130 -9.36 31.28 7.63
N ASP A 131 -8.98 30.94 8.87
CA ASP A 131 -9.42 31.75 9.99
C ASP A 131 -8.35 31.81 11.10
N SER A 132 -8.17 33.02 11.62
CA SER A 132 -7.20 33.43 12.61
C SER A 132 -7.80 33.20 14.00
N GLY A 133 -7.33 32.19 14.73
CA GLY A 133 -7.82 31.87 16.07
C GLY A 133 -6.69 31.81 17.09
N LYS A 134 -6.69 32.77 18.02
CA LYS A 134 -5.76 32.97 19.14
C LYS A 134 -5.45 31.69 19.93
N ILE A 135 -4.16 31.45 20.21
CA ILE A 135 -3.72 30.58 21.32
C ILE A 135 -3.53 31.49 22.54
N VAL A 136 -4.32 31.26 23.57
CA VAL A 136 -4.13 31.85 24.91
C VAL A 136 -3.53 30.76 25.80
N ARG A 137 -2.30 31.05 26.25
CA ARG A 137 -1.47 30.42 27.30
C ARG A 137 -1.08 28.96 27.13
#